data_AF-D6Y9Q4-F1
#
_entry.id   AF-D6Y9Q4-F1
#
_cell.length_a   1.000
_cell.length_b   1.000
_cell.length_c   1.000
_cell.angle_alpha   90.00
_cell.angle_beta   90.00
_cell.angle_gamma   90.00
#
_symmetry.space_group_name_H-M   'P 1'
#
loop_
_entity.id
_entity.type
_entity.pdbx_description
1 polymer ?
#
loop_
_entity_poly.entity_id
_entity_poly.type
_entity_poly.pdbx_seq_one_letter_code
_entity_poly.pdbx_strand_id
1 'polypeptide(L)'
;MEPADLLEQARSRSADPANPLENLAAAIAIGRELGAEADPMLDLALREAREAGISWAAILERLAPAPRSVRRRLLARPFTRRRLANRRRKLETACSFCRRQPGPRVFMVYGEGGRICHHCVALASDIVADLAKRR
;
A
#
# COMPACT_ATOMS: atom_id res chain seq x y z
N MET A 1 -7.33 -10.13 -28.72
CA MET A 1 -8.32 -10.56 -27.72
C MET A 1 -8.61 -9.35 -26.87
N GLU A 2 -9.87 -8.98 -26.69
CA GLU A 2 -10.18 -7.74 -25.96
C GLU A 2 -9.82 -7.89 -24.47
N PRO A 3 -9.42 -6.80 -23.79
CA PRO A 3 -9.13 -6.84 -22.35
C PRO A 3 -10.28 -7.35 -21.49
N ALA A 4 -11.53 -7.13 -21.93
CA ALA A 4 -12.73 -7.63 -21.28
C ALA A 4 -12.87 -9.14 -21.43
N ASP A 5 -12.55 -9.70 -22.60
CA ASP A 5 -12.57 -11.16 -22.84
C ASP A 5 -11.53 -11.86 -21.97
N LEU A 6 -10.34 -11.26 -21.85
CA LEU A 6 -9.28 -11.76 -20.96
C LEU A 6 -9.68 -11.69 -19.49
N LEU A 7 -10.43 -10.67 -19.08
CA LEU A 7 -10.94 -10.55 -17.72
C LEU A 7 -12.04 -11.59 -17.44
N GLU A 8 -12.91 -11.86 -18.42
CA GLU A 8 -13.91 -12.91 -18.30
C GLU A 8 -13.24 -14.31 -18.24
N GLN A 9 -12.16 -14.49 -19.02
CA GLN A 9 -11.31 -15.66 -18.89
C GLN A 9 -10.66 -15.75 -17.50
N ALA A 10 -10.26 -14.63 -16.89
CA ALA A 10 -9.74 -14.61 -15.53
C ALA A 10 -10.82 -15.03 -14.51
N ARG A 11 -12.05 -14.53 -14.65
CA ARG A 11 -13.18 -14.88 -13.77
C ARG A 11 -13.53 -16.35 -13.86
N SER A 12 -13.59 -16.92 -15.07
CA SER A 12 -13.86 -18.35 -15.25
C SER A 12 -12.78 -19.27 -14.64
N ARG A 13 -11.55 -18.76 -14.48
CA ARG A 13 -10.43 -19.48 -13.83
C ARG A 13 -10.28 -19.17 -12.34
N SER A 14 -11.08 -18.26 -11.78
CA SER A 14 -10.99 -17.89 -10.38
C SER A 14 -11.68 -18.94 -9.50
N ALA A 15 -11.20 -19.09 -8.26
CA ALA A 15 -11.80 -20.04 -7.31
C ALA A 15 -13.19 -19.59 -6.85
N ASP A 16 -13.44 -18.28 -6.84
CA ASP A 16 -14.72 -17.67 -6.54
C ASP A 16 -14.94 -16.46 -7.45
N PRO A 17 -15.74 -16.60 -8.53
CA PRO A 17 -16.04 -15.50 -9.45
C PRO A 17 -16.75 -14.32 -8.81
N ALA A 18 -17.42 -14.51 -7.67
CA ALA A 18 -18.07 -13.43 -6.94
C ALA A 18 -17.07 -12.61 -6.10
N ASN A 19 -15.87 -13.14 -5.85
CA ASN A 19 -14.82 -12.47 -5.09
C ASN A 19 -13.85 -11.71 -6.01
N PRO A 20 -13.84 -10.37 -6.00
CA PRO A 20 -12.96 -9.57 -6.85
C PRO A 20 -11.46 -9.81 -6.61
N LEU A 21 -11.06 -10.29 -5.43
CA LEU A 21 -9.68 -10.64 -5.14
C LEU A 21 -9.26 -11.96 -5.79
N GLU A 22 -10.18 -12.92 -5.91
CA GLU A 22 -9.94 -14.17 -6.64
C GLU A 22 -9.83 -13.88 -8.15
N ASN A 23 -10.70 -13.02 -8.66
CA ASN A 23 -10.65 -12.56 -10.06
C ASN A 23 -9.34 -11.83 -10.38
N LEU A 24 -8.90 -10.93 -9.49
CA LEU A 24 -7.62 -10.25 -9.61
C LEU A 24 -6.44 -11.23 -9.60
N ALA A 25 -6.49 -12.25 -8.75
CA ALA A 25 -5.44 -13.27 -8.68
C ALA A 25 -5.34 -14.13 -9.93
N ALA A 26 -6.49 -14.53 -10.50
CA ALA A 26 -6.54 -15.23 -11.77
C ALA A 26 -6.01 -14.35 -12.92
N ALA A 27 -6.37 -13.05 -12.92
CA ALA A 27 -5.85 -12.09 -13.89
C ALA A 27 -4.32 -11.92 -13.78
N ILE A 28 -3.78 -11.90 -12.57
CA ILE A 28 -2.33 -11.89 -12.33
C ILE A 28 -1.67 -13.16 -12.90
N ALA A 29 -2.29 -14.33 -12.72
CA ALA A 29 -1.78 -15.59 -13.26
C ALA A 29 -1.72 -15.55 -14.80
N ILE A 30 -2.80 -15.14 -15.46
CA ILE A 30 -2.84 -14.94 -16.93
C ILE A 30 -1.80 -13.90 -17.36
N GLY A 31 -1.66 -12.79 -16.62
CA GLY A 31 -0.68 -11.74 -16.92
C GLY A 31 0.78 -12.18 -16.80
N ARG A 32 1.07 -13.31 -16.14
CA ARG A 32 2.42 -13.92 -16.17
C ARG A 32 2.73 -14.56 -17.52
N GLU A 33 1.71 -15.12 -18.17
CA GLU A 33 1.83 -15.79 -19.47
C GLU A 33 1.89 -14.77 -20.60
N LEU A 34 1.04 -13.73 -20.55
CA LEU A 34 0.88 -12.73 -21.61
C LEU A 34 1.76 -11.48 -21.45
N GLY A 35 2.49 -11.35 -20.33
CA GLY A 35 3.44 -10.27 -20.14
C GLY A 35 2.80 -8.87 -20.08
N ALA A 36 3.17 -7.99 -21.02
CA ALA A 36 2.68 -6.61 -21.06
C ALA A 36 1.33 -6.46 -21.76
N GLU A 37 0.93 -7.42 -22.60
CA GLU A 37 -0.35 -7.36 -23.32
C GLU A 37 -1.56 -7.52 -22.40
N ALA A 38 -1.36 -8.18 -21.25
CA ALA A 38 -2.38 -8.34 -20.20
C ALA A 38 -2.57 -7.08 -19.33
N ASP A 39 -1.80 -6.01 -19.55
CA ASP A 39 -1.84 -4.81 -18.71
C ASP A 39 -3.23 -4.13 -18.66
N PRO A 40 -3.98 -3.96 -19.78
CA PRO A 40 -5.32 -3.41 -19.75
C PRO A 40 -6.33 -4.29 -18.98
N MET A 41 -6.21 -5.62 -19.06
CA MET A 41 -7.03 -6.56 -18.27
C MET A 41 -6.74 -6.39 -16.77
N LEU A 42 -5.47 -6.30 -16.39
CA LEU A 42 -5.09 -6.09 -14.99
C LEU A 42 -5.62 -4.77 -14.44
N ASP A 43 -5.69 -3.72 -15.27
CA ASP A 43 -6.29 -2.44 -14.89
C ASP A 43 -7.80 -2.55 -14.65
N LEU A 44 -8.52 -3.33 -15.48
CA LEU A 44 -9.94 -3.61 -15.28
C LEU A 44 -10.17 -4.40 -13.98
N ALA A 45 -9.41 -5.48 -13.75
CA ALA A 45 -9.53 -6.29 -12.54
C ALA A 45 -9.25 -5.47 -11.26
N LEU A 46 -8.24 -4.60 -11.29
CA LEU A 46 -7.93 -3.69 -10.19
C LEU A 46 -9.05 -2.67 -9.96
N ARG A 47 -9.67 -2.15 -11.02
CA ARG A 47 -10.80 -1.22 -10.92
C ARG A 47 -12.00 -1.90 -10.27
N GLU A 48 -12.35 -3.11 -10.70
CA GLU A 48 -13.46 -3.88 -10.14
C GLU A 48 -13.26 -4.20 -8.66
N ALA A 49 -12.05 -4.63 -8.27
CA ALA A 49 -11.74 -4.84 -6.86
C ALA A 49 -11.90 -3.53 -6.05
N ARG A 50 -11.55 -2.38 -6.62
CA ARG A 50 -11.70 -1.09 -5.95
C ARG A 50 -13.15 -0.62 -5.86
N GLU A 51 -13.94 -0.83 -6.90
CA GLU A 51 -15.38 -0.51 -6.94
C GLU A 51 -16.18 -1.38 -5.98
N ALA A 52 -15.76 -2.64 -5.79
CA ALA A 52 -16.28 -3.53 -4.75
C ALA A 52 -15.82 -3.17 -3.32
N GLY A 53 -15.17 -2.02 -3.12
CA GLY A 53 -14.76 -1.52 -1.81
C GLY A 53 -13.49 -2.18 -1.25
N ILE A 54 -12.81 -3.04 -1.99
CA ILE A 54 -11.64 -3.77 -1.49
C ILE A 54 -10.50 -2.80 -1.20
N SER A 55 -9.95 -2.92 0.01
CA SER A 55 -8.85 -2.06 0.44
C SER A 55 -7.58 -2.36 -0.38
N TRP A 56 -6.78 -1.31 -0.60
CA TRP A 56 -5.47 -1.51 -1.20
C TRP A 56 -4.51 -2.37 -0.35
N ALA A 57 -4.75 -2.53 0.95
CA ALA A 57 -3.95 -3.44 1.77
C ALA A 57 -4.19 -4.89 1.34
N ALA A 58 -5.47 -5.29 1.26
CA ALA A 58 -5.87 -6.61 0.80
C ALA A 58 -5.42 -6.89 -0.66
N ILE A 59 -5.53 -5.90 -1.55
CA ILE A 59 -5.01 -6.00 -2.92
C ILE A 59 -3.50 -6.25 -2.93
N LEU A 60 -2.73 -5.55 -2.08
CA LEU A 60 -1.27 -5.72 -2.02
C LEU A 60 -0.86 -7.06 -1.41
N GLU A 61 -1.59 -7.56 -0.41
CA GLU A 61 -1.38 -8.90 0.14
C GLU A 61 -1.58 -9.96 -0.95
N ARG A 62 -2.63 -9.82 -1.77
CA ARG A 62 -2.88 -10.71 -2.90
C ARG A 62 -1.82 -10.63 -3.99
N LEU A 63 -1.21 -9.45 -4.15
CA LEU A 63 -0.12 -9.21 -5.09
C LEU A 63 1.26 -9.66 -4.58
N ALA A 64 1.42 -9.90 -3.27
CA ALA A 64 2.71 -10.27 -2.69
C ALA A 64 3.41 -11.47 -3.35
N PRO A 65 2.71 -12.59 -3.67
CA PRO A 65 3.32 -13.73 -4.36
C PRO A 65 3.60 -13.49 -5.85
N ALA A 66 3.11 -12.38 -6.44
CA ALA A 66 3.30 -12.11 -7.86
C ALA A 66 4.77 -11.76 -8.19
N PRO A 67 5.25 -12.13 -9.40
CA PRO A 67 6.60 -11.79 -9.84
C PRO A 67 6.89 -10.30 -9.68
N ARG A 68 8.14 -9.95 -9.33
CA ARG A 68 8.56 -8.56 -9.11
C ARG A 68 8.27 -7.65 -10.32
N SER A 69 8.35 -8.20 -11.54
CA SER A 69 8.01 -7.50 -12.79
C SER A 69 6.53 -7.12 -12.86
N VAL A 70 5.63 -8.04 -12.54
CA VAL A 70 4.18 -7.81 -12.47
C VAL A 70 3.85 -6.78 -11.39
N ARG A 71 4.38 -6.95 -10.18
CA ARG A 71 4.22 -5.97 -9.09
C ARG A 71 4.73 -4.59 -9.50
N ARG A 72 5.90 -4.51 -10.14
CA ARG A 72 6.47 -3.24 -10.61
C ARG A 72 5.57 -2.58 -11.66
N ARG A 73 5.00 -3.33 -12.60
CA ARG A 73 4.07 -2.79 -13.61
C ARG A 73 2.80 -2.25 -12.96
N LEU A 74 2.20 -2.98 -12.02
CA LEU A 74 0.97 -2.56 -11.33
C LEU A 74 1.22 -1.38 -10.37
N LEU A 75 2.37 -1.35 -9.69
CA LEU A 75 2.77 -0.25 -8.80
C LEU A 75 3.27 0.99 -9.58
N ALA A 76 3.63 0.84 -10.85
CA ALA A 76 4.02 1.95 -11.72
C ALA A 76 2.81 2.72 -12.28
N ARG A 77 1.58 2.24 -12.07
CA ARG A 77 0.34 2.86 -12.57
C ARG A 77 0.08 4.22 -11.89
N PRO A 78 -0.58 5.19 -12.55
CA PRO A 78 -0.79 6.53 -12.00
C PRO A 78 -1.50 6.56 -10.64
N PHE A 79 -2.52 5.70 -10.48
CA PHE A 79 -3.31 5.62 -9.25
C PHE A 79 -2.52 5.02 -8.08
N THR A 80 -1.67 4.02 -8.33
CA THR A 80 -0.78 3.43 -7.32
C THR A 80 0.38 4.37 -6.98
N ARG A 81 0.93 5.09 -7.97
CA ARG A 81 1.94 6.15 -7.75
C ARG A 81 1.45 7.26 -6.82
N ARG A 82 0.23 7.78 -7.03
CA ARG A 82 -0.35 8.80 -6.12
C ARG A 82 -0.47 8.27 -4.69
N ARG A 83 -0.88 7.01 -4.50
CA ARG A 83 -0.95 6.39 -3.17
C ARG A 83 0.42 6.22 -2.52
N LEU A 84 1.41 5.74 -3.27
CA LEU A 84 2.78 5.58 -2.76
C LEU A 84 3.39 6.93 -2.38
N ALA A 85 3.18 7.95 -3.22
CA ALA A 85 3.57 9.32 -2.92
C ALA A 85 2.87 9.86 -1.65
N ASN A 86 1.57 9.62 -1.51
CA ASN A 86 0.83 10.02 -0.31
C ASN A 86 1.28 9.26 0.94
N ARG A 87 1.59 7.97 0.84
CA ARG A 87 2.16 7.18 1.95
C ARG A 87 3.53 7.71 2.35
N ARG A 88 4.38 8.02 1.37
CA ARG A 88 5.69 8.61 1.60
C ARG A 88 5.56 9.98 2.27
N ARG A 89 4.71 10.88 1.76
CA ARG A 89 4.41 12.17 2.39
C ARG A 89 3.89 12.00 3.81
N LYS A 90 3.00 11.03 4.06
CA LYS A 90 2.48 10.71 5.40
C LYS A 90 3.56 10.23 6.37
N LEU A 91 4.52 9.45 5.89
CA LEU A 91 5.66 8.98 6.68
C LEU A 91 6.69 10.09 6.90
N GLU A 92 6.91 10.90 5.87
CA GLU A 92 7.73 12.09 5.97
C GLU A 92 7.14 12.99 7.05
N THR A 93 5.82 13.23 7.07
CA THR A 93 5.13 14.10 8.03
C THR A 93 5.00 13.59 9.46
N ALA A 94 5.15 12.28 9.66
CA ALA A 94 4.99 11.65 10.96
C ALA A 94 6.20 11.87 11.89
N CYS A 95 5.98 11.61 13.19
CA CYS A 95 7.06 11.50 14.17
C CYS A 95 8.07 10.43 13.73
N SER A 96 9.36 10.76 13.76
CA SER A 96 10.48 9.88 13.41
C SER A 96 10.56 8.64 14.30
N PHE A 97 10.10 8.74 15.56
CA PHE A 97 10.19 7.66 16.55
C PHE A 97 8.94 6.76 16.54
N CYS A 98 7.76 7.31 16.83
CA CYS A 98 6.54 6.52 16.99
C CYS A 98 5.63 6.49 15.75
N ARG A 99 6.03 7.16 14.65
CA ARG A 99 5.25 7.27 13.39
C ARG A 99 3.85 7.87 13.53
N ARG A 100 3.53 8.49 14.67
CA ARG A 100 2.27 9.21 14.89
C ARG A 100 2.19 10.42 13.96
N GLN A 101 1.04 10.63 13.34
CA GLN A 101 0.84 11.74 12.39
C GLN A 101 0.60 13.06 13.15
N PRO A 102 1.01 14.22 12.59
CA PRO A 102 0.67 15.52 13.14
C PRO A 102 -0.83 15.75 13.03
N GLY A 103 -1.40 16.45 14.01
CA GLY A 103 -2.81 16.78 14.04
C GLY A 103 -3.15 17.70 15.21
N PRO A 104 -4.42 18.06 15.40
CA PRO A 104 -4.86 19.03 16.42
C PRO A 104 -4.43 18.66 17.85
N ARG A 105 -4.23 17.36 18.10
CA ARG A 105 -3.83 16.80 19.41
C ARG A 105 -2.39 16.29 19.44
N VAL A 106 -1.63 16.43 18.35
CA VAL A 106 -0.27 15.91 18.24
C VAL A 106 0.67 17.01 17.76
N PHE A 107 1.25 17.71 18.72
CA PHE A 107 2.29 18.70 18.48
C PHE A 107 3.62 18.04 18.12
N MET A 108 4.34 18.66 17.20
CA MET A 108 5.62 18.18 16.67
C MET A 108 6.71 19.22 16.91
N VAL A 109 7.88 18.75 17.36
CA VAL A 109 9.13 19.52 17.37
C VAL A 109 9.90 19.14 16.11
N TYR A 110 10.41 20.15 15.38
CA TYR A 110 11.13 19.99 14.13
C TYR A 110 12.62 20.26 14.35
N GLY A 111 13.47 19.39 13.84
CA GLY A 111 14.92 19.57 13.82
C GLY A 111 15.51 19.08 12.49
N GLU A 112 16.80 19.31 12.30
CA GLU A 112 17.51 18.95 11.07
C GLU A 112 17.46 17.43 10.78
N GLY A 113 17.51 16.60 11.83
CA GLY A 113 17.42 15.13 11.74
C GLY A 113 15.99 14.55 11.67
N GLY A 114 14.94 15.39 11.67
CA GLY A 114 13.56 14.93 11.56
C GLY A 114 12.60 15.61 12.53
N ARG A 115 11.56 14.88 12.95
CA ARG A 115 10.48 15.44 13.78
C ARG A 115 10.11 14.50 14.90
N ILE A 116 9.86 15.03 16.08
CA ILE A 116 9.48 14.25 17.25
C ILE A 116 8.16 14.79 17.81
N CYS A 117 7.21 13.92 18.12
CA CYS A 117 5.96 14.34 18.74
C CYS A 117 6.12 14.58 20.24
N HIS A 118 5.28 15.42 20.82
CA HIS A 118 5.33 15.76 22.25
C HIS A 118 5.27 14.52 23.17
N HIS A 119 4.57 13.45 22.80
CA HIS A 119 4.58 12.20 23.58
C HIS A 119 5.96 11.55 23.65
N CYS A 120 6.68 11.51 22.52
CA CYS A 120 8.03 10.95 22.48
C CYS A 120 9.03 11.85 23.20
N VAL A 121 8.83 13.17 23.17
CA VAL A 121 9.64 14.11 23.96
C VAL A 121 9.42 13.86 25.45
N ALA A 122 8.17 13.78 25.91
CA ALA A 122 7.85 13.52 27.31
C ALA A 122 8.47 12.20 27.81
N LEU A 123 8.31 11.12 27.04
CA LEU A 123 8.92 9.83 27.36
C LEU A 123 10.46 9.91 27.43
N ALA A 124 11.09 10.62 26.51
CA ALA A 124 12.54 10.80 26.53
C ALA A 124 13.00 11.59 27.76
N SER A 125 12.26 12.64 28.14
CA SER A 125 12.52 13.40 29.37
C SER A 125 12.41 12.54 30.62
N ASP A 126 11.39 11.68 30.71
CA ASP A 126 11.22 10.76 31.84
C ASP A 126 12.40 9.79 31.95
N ILE A 127 12.83 9.21 30.83
CA ILE A 127 14.00 8.30 30.76
C ILE A 127 15.26 9.02 31.26
N VAL A 128 15.53 10.24 30.78
CA VAL A 128 16.72 11.01 31.17
C VAL A 128 16.67 11.38 32.65
N ALA A 129 15.52 11.79 33.16
CA ALA A 129 15.34 12.12 34.58
C ALA A 129 15.58 10.89 35.48
N ASP A 130 15.07 9.73 35.08
CA ASP A 130 15.30 8.49 35.83
C ASP A 130 16.75 8.03 35.79
N LEU A 131 17.45 8.21 34.67
CA LEU A 131 18.88 7.94 34.58
C LEU A 131 19.70 8.89 35.47
N ALA A 132 19.31 10.16 35.57
CA ALA A 132 19.98 11.13 36.43
C ALA A 132 19.82 10.80 37.92
N LYS A 133 18.68 10.27 38.36
CA LYS A 133 18.45 9.84 39.76
C LYS A 133 19.26 8.60 40.16
N ARG A 134 19.68 7.80 39.19
CA ARG A 134 20.44 6.55 39.41
C ARG A 134 21.96 6.76 39.43
N ARG A 135 22.42 7.97 39.12
CA ARG A 135 23.82 8.40 39.24
C ARG A 135 24.05 9.04 40.60
#